data_AF-A0A9E1HUK5-F1
#
_entry.id   AF-A0A9E1HUK5-F1
#
_cell.length_a   1.000
_cell.length_b   1.000
_cell.length_c   1.000
_cell.angle_alpha   90.00
_cell.angle_beta   90.00
_cell.angle_gamma   90.00
#
_symmetry.space_group_name_H-M   'P 1'
#
loop_
_entity.id
_entity.type
_entity.pdbx_description
1 polymer ?
#
loop_
_entity_poly.entity_id
_entity_poly.type
_entity_poly.pdbx_seq_one_letter_code
_entity_poly.pdbx_strand_id
1 'polypeptide(L)' 'MDKLKANDGYCPCMLQKPPETKCMCQQFKDMIEAGESGACHCGRYILTQSE' A
#
# COMPACT_ATOMS: atom_id res chain seq x y z
N MET A 1 9.90 -5.67 -14.41
CA MET A 1 9.91 -6.61 -13.26
C MET A 1 9.06 -6.02 -12.14
N ASP A 2 7.93 -6.63 -11.83
CA ASP A 2 7.02 -6.15 -10.78
C ASP A 2 7.60 -6.50 -9.40
N LYS A 3 8.17 -5.50 -8.71
CA LYS A 3 8.79 -5.66 -7.37
C LYS A 3 7.85 -6.32 -6.35
N LEU A 4 6.53 -6.17 -6.53
CA LEU A 4 5.54 -6.77 -5.66
C LEU A 4 5.45 -8.29 -5.86
N LYS A 5 5.42 -8.75 -7.11
CA LYS A 5 5.44 -10.17 -7.46
C LYS A 5 6.72 -10.85 -7.00
N ALA A 6 7.86 -10.17 -7.14
CA ALA A 6 9.15 -10.66 -6.66
C ALA A 6 9.26 -10.70 -5.12
N ASN A 7 8.38 -9.99 -4.41
CA ASN A 7 8.35 -9.91 -2.95
C ASN A 7 7.15 -10.64 -2.34
N ASP A 8 6.62 -11.67 -3.01
CA ASP A 8 5.48 -12.50 -2.56
C ASP A 8 4.20 -11.73 -2.24
N GLY A 9 4.01 -10.56 -2.87
CA GLY A 9 2.86 -9.70 -2.62
C GLY A 9 3.00 -8.77 -1.40
N TYR A 10 4.17 -8.70 -0.77
CA TYR A 10 4.45 -7.77 0.34
C TYR A 10 5.02 -6.44 -0.18
N CYS A 11 4.72 -5.30 0.47
CA CYS A 11 5.20 -3.98 0.02
C CYS A 11 6.74 -4.01 -0.01
N PRO A 12 7.37 -3.66 -1.13
CA PRO A 12 8.83 -3.69 -1.26
C PRO A 12 9.55 -2.64 -0.40
N CYS A 13 8.82 -1.70 0.21
CA CYS A 13 9.37 -0.72 1.14
C CYS A 13 9.48 -1.22 2.59
N MET A 14 8.96 -2.41 2.91
CA MET A 14 9.00 -2.99 4.25
C MET A 14 10.03 -4.11 4.31
N LEU A 15 10.84 -4.13 5.37
CA LEU A 15 11.82 -5.20 5.61
C LEU A 15 11.17 -6.49 6.09
N GLN A 16 10.19 -6.37 6.98
CA GLN A 16 9.45 -7.49 7.52
C GLN A 16 8.25 -7.81 6.61
N LYS A 17 7.87 -9.10 6.54
CA LYS A 17 6.72 -9.59 5.75
C LYS A 17 5.53 -10.08 6.61
N PRO A 18 5.08 -9.34 7.65
CA PRO A 18 3.89 -9.72 8.38
C PRO A 18 2.62 -9.40 7.55
N PRO A 19 1.46 -9.99 7.86
CA PRO A 19 0.24 -9.88 7.05
C PRO A 19 -0.19 -8.44 6.70
N GLU A 20 0.04 -7.48 7.61
CA GLU A 20 -0.27 -6.06 7.46
C GLU A 20 0.53 -5.36 6.35
N THR A 21 1.68 -5.91 5.95
CA THR A 21 2.50 -5.35 4.87
C THR A 21 2.16 -5.94 3.51
N LYS A 22 1.24 -6.92 3.43
CA LYS A 22 0.77 -7.49 2.18
C LYS A 22 -0.04 -6.46 1.41
N CYS A 23 0.31 -6.24 0.15
CA CYS A 23 -0.32 -5.22 -0.68
C CYS A 23 -1.80 -5.58 -0.95
N MET A 24 -2.76 -4.68 -0.78
CA MET A 24 -2.64 -3.31 -0.27
C MET A 24 -2.39 -3.31 1.25
N CYS A 25 -1.30 -2.67 1.69
CA CYS A 25 -0.89 -2.72 3.09
C CYS A 25 -1.91 -2.06 4.01
N GLN A 26 -1.92 -2.47 5.28
CA GLN A 26 -2.88 -1.99 6.27
C GLN A 26 -2.89 -0.47 6.37
N GLN A 27 -1.73 0.17 6.41
CA GLN A 27 -1.61 1.64 6.45
C GLN A 27 -2.36 2.35 5.31
N PHE A 28 -2.33 1.79 4.09
CA PHE A 28 -3.05 2.38 2.97
C PHE A 28 -4.55 2.08 3.02
N LYS A 29 -4.94 0.91 3.55
CA LYS A 29 -6.36 0.61 3.82
C LYS A 29 -6.93 1.55 4.88
N ASP A 30 -6.18 1.81 5.94
CA ASP A 30 -6.58 2.74 7.01
C ASP A 30 -6.79 4.16 6.45
N MET A 31 -5.94 4.60 5.51
CA MET A 31 -6.12 5.87 4.80
C MET A 31 -7.39 5.90 3.95
N ILE A 32 -7.71 4.80 3.25
CA ILE A 32 -8.97 4.64 2.49
C ILE A 32 -10.17 4.69 3.44
N GLU A 33 -10.10 4.01 4.58
CA GLU A 33 -11.17 3.96 5.57
C GLU A 33 -11.38 5.32 6.27
N ALA A 34 -10.30 6.04 6.56
CA ALA A 34 -10.34 7.42 7.04
C ALA A 34 -10.82 8.40 5.96
N GLY A 35 -10.86 7.95 4.70
CA GLY A 35 -11.24 8.73 3.54
C GLY A 35 -10.22 9.80 3.17
N GLU A 36 -9.00 9.79 3.71
CA GLU A 36 -8.00 10.84 3.51
C GLU A 36 -7.45 10.86 2.08
N SER A 37 -7.25 12.04 1.49
CA SER A 37 -6.52 12.11 0.22
C SER A 37 -5.02 11.86 0.44
N GLY A 38 -4.40 11.08 -0.42
CA GLY A 38 -3.00 10.71 -0.24
C GLY A 38 -2.47 9.71 -1.26
N ALA A 39 -1.21 9.35 -1.14
CA ALA A 39 -0.55 8.38 -2.02
C ALA A 39 0.12 7.27 -1.21
N CYS A 40 0.06 6.05 -1.73
CA CYS A 40 0.81 4.93 -1.18
C CYS A 40 2.32 5.21 -1.30
N HIS A 41 3.09 4.97 -0.23
CA HIS A 41 4.54 5.17 -0.24
C HIS A 41 5.27 4.34 -1.32
N CYS A 42 4.76 3.14 -1.62
CA CYS A 42 5.27 2.28 -2.70
C CYS A 42 4.93 2.83 -4.12
N GLY A 43 4.21 3.97 -4.23
CA GLY A 43 3.89 4.70 -5.46
C GLY A 43 2.85 4.05 -6.38
N ARG A 44 2.19 2.97 -5.92
CA ARG A 44 1.27 2.16 -6.73
C ARG A 44 -0.17 2.67 -6.76
N TYR A 45 -0.58 3.41 -5.75
CA TYR A 45 -1.95 3.87 -5.57
C TYR A 45 -1.95 5.33 -5.15
N ILE A 46 -2.92 6.07 -5.67
CA ILE A 46 -3.25 7.44 -5.28
C ILE A 46 -4.73 7.40 -4.89
N LEU A 47 -5.02 7.86 -3.68
CA LEU A 47 -6.37 8.06 -3.19
C LEU A 47 -6.73 9.52 -3.41
N THR A 48 -7.59 9.75 -4.39
CA THR A 48 -8.20 11.06 -4.64
C THR A 48 -9.55 11.09 -3.95
N GLN A 49 -9.75 12.06 -3.06
CA GLN A 49 -11.10 12.43 -2.66
C GLN A 49 -11.72 13.14 -3.87
N SER A 50 -12.63 12.45 -4.56
CA SER A 50 -13.51 13.10 -5.53
C SER A 50 -14.58 13.85 -4.74
N GLU A 51 -14.62 15.17 -4.89
CA GLU A 51 -15.69 16.05 -4.40
C GLU A 51 -17.06 15.67 -4.97
#